data_AF-A0A9N9KJZ3-F1
#
_entry.id   AF-A0A9N9KJZ3-F1
#
_cell.length_a   1.000
_cell.length_b   1.000
_cell.length_c   1.000
_cell.angle_alpha   90.00
_cell.angle_beta   90.00
_cell.angle_gamma   90.00
#
_symmetry.space_group_name_H-M   'P 1'
#
loop_
_entity.id
_entity.type
_entity.pdbx_description
1 polymer ?
#
loop_
_entity_poly.entity_id
_entity_poly.type
_entity_poly.pdbx_seq_one_letter_code
_entity_poly.pdbx_strand_id
1 'polypeptide(L)'
;SWNACEKLAIITYLEKNPIASKRHTAETFETVKYWFTSKYPLLEDELKTWIRSLCSAQKVVSQNMVRTKAKQLAKQSRFTSLYPTINKCKWSDKWLSSFMRRNRFSNRCRTTVAQKLPEELEPLRNEFLNY
;
A
#
# COMPACT_ATOMS: atom_id res chain seq x y z
N SER A 1 11.89 8.83 -15.58
CA SER A 1 12.40 9.82 -14.61
C SER A 1 12.12 9.32 -13.20
N TRP A 2 13.06 9.46 -12.25
CA TRP A 2 12.91 9.01 -10.86
C TRP A 2 11.95 9.93 -10.08
N ASN A 3 11.08 9.35 -9.24
CA ASN A 3 10.18 10.13 -8.39
C ASN A 3 10.93 10.70 -7.17
N ALA A 4 10.36 11.73 -6.52
CA ALA A 4 11.00 12.42 -5.39
C ALA A 4 11.33 11.49 -4.21
N CYS A 5 10.52 10.46 -3.97
CA CYS A 5 10.72 9.51 -2.87
C CYS A 5 11.87 8.53 -3.17
N GLU A 6 12.00 8.10 -4.42
CA GLU A 6 13.13 7.26 -4.85
C GLU A 6 14.45 8.03 -4.76
N LYS A 7 14.45 9.31 -5.14
CA LYS A 7 15.62 10.19 -5.00
C LYS A 7 16.03 10.34 -3.54
N LEU A 8 15.07 10.58 -2.64
CA LEU A 8 15.34 10.69 -1.19
C LEU A 8 15.89 9.38 -0.62
N ALA A 9 15.34 8.23 -1.01
CA ALA A 9 15.83 6.93 -0.53
C ALA A 9 17.29 6.66 -0.97
N ILE A 10 17.65 7.03 -2.21
CA ILE A 10 19.02 6.91 -2.71
C ILE A 10 19.96 7.84 -1.95
N ILE A 11 19.57 9.10 -1.74
CA ILE A 11 20.35 10.08 -0.97
C ILE A 11 20.61 9.57 0.44
N THR A 12 19.58 9.15 1.17
CA THR A 12 19.72 8.64 2.54
C THR A 12 20.56 7.37 2.62
N TYR A 13 20.51 6.50 1.61
CA TYR A 13 21.35 5.30 1.55
C TYR A 13 22.84 5.65 1.37
N LEU A 14 23.13 6.60 0.47
CA LEU A 14 24.50 7.08 0.22
C LEU A 14 25.07 7.82 1.44
N GLU A 15 24.25 8.61 2.14
CA GLU A 15 24.64 9.27 3.40
C GLU A 15 25.00 8.26 4.49
N LYS A 16 24.26 7.15 4.59
CA LYS A 16 24.54 6.08 5.56
C LYS A 16 25.70 5.17 5.16
N ASN A 17 26.05 5.12 3.88
CA ASN A 17 27.08 4.23 3.33
C ASN A 17 28.03 5.02 2.43
N PRO A 18 28.89 5.89 2.99
CA PRO A 18 29.73 6.80 2.22
C PRO A 18 30.79 6.10 1.34
N ILE A 19 31.09 4.83 1.64
CA ILE A 19 32.06 3.99 0.91
C ILE A 19 31.37 3.15 -0.18
N ALA A 20 30.03 3.23 -0.29
CA ALA A 20 29.30 2.46 -1.28
C ALA A 20 29.70 2.88 -2.70
N SER A 21 30.06 1.89 -3.53
CA SER A 21 30.33 2.13 -4.94
C SER A 21 29.10 2.73 -5.62
N LYS A 22 29.28 3.86 -6.31
CA LYS A 22 28.22 4.50 -7.10
C LYS A 22 27.59 3.52 -8.10
N ARG A 23 28.41 2.64 -8.68
CA ARG A 23 27.98 1.62 -9.66
C ARG A 23 27.16 0.50 -8.99
N HIS A 24 27.65 -0.03 -7.88
CA HIS A 24 26.94 -1.05 -7.10
C HIS A 24 25.61 -0.51 -6.53
N THR A 25 25.62 0.75 -6.10
CA THR A 25 24.42 1.47 -5.64
C THR A 25 23.44 1.64 -6.80
N ALA A 26 23.90 2.10 -7.97
CA ALA A 26 23.06 2.20 -9.16
C ALA A 26 22.44 0.85 -9.54
N GLU A 27 23.22 -0.23 -9.59
CA GLU A 27 22.72 -1.59 -9.88
C GLU A 27 21.70 -2.07 -8.83
N THR A 28 21.99 -1.86 -7.54
CA THR A 28 21.08 -2.20 -6.44
C THR A 28 19.76 -1.44 -6.58
N PHE A 29 19.81 -0.12 -6.82
CA PHE A 29 18.62 0.71 -6.93
C PHE A 29 17.91 0.60 -8.28
N GLU A 30 18.58 0.22 -9.35
CA GLU A 30 18.00 -0.06 -10.66
C GLU A 30 17.24 -1.40 -10.64
N THR A 31 17.81 -2.40 -9.97
CA THR A 31 17.11 -3.63 -9.62
C THR A 31 15.88 -3.27 -8.79
N VAL A 32 16.04 -2.55 -7.67
CA VAL A 32 14.94 -2.13 -6.79
C VAL A 32 13.89 -1.29 -7.53
N LYS A 33 14.27 -0.38 -8.42
CA LYS A 33 13.35 0.39 -9.27
C LYS A 33 12.39 -0.52 -10.04
N TYR A 34 12.88 -1.66 -10.55
CA TYR A 34 12.07 -2.70 -11.19
C TYR A 34 11.05 -3.35 -10.22
N TRP A 35 11.35 -3.42 -8.92
CA TRP A 35 10.43 -3.88 -7.87
C TRP A 35 9.43 -2.79 -7.42
N PHE A 36 9.72 -1.51 -7.71
CA PHE A 36 8.86 -0.37 -7.41
C PHE A 36 7.97 0.04 -8.59
N THR A 37 8.28 -0.39 -9.82
CA THR A 37 7.43 -0.13 -10.99
C THR A 37 6.18 -1.00 -11.00
N SER A 38 5.01 -0.37 -11.09
CA SER A 38 3.76 -1.08 -11.31
C SER A 38 3.74 -1.72 -12.69
N LYS A 39 3.18 -2.94 -12.79
CA LYS A 39 2.88 -3.59 -14.07
C LYS A 39 1.80 -2.86 -14.88
N TYR A 40 0.92 -2.11 -14.22
CA TYR A 40 -0.20 -1.38 -14.83
C TYR A 40 -0.26 0.06 -14.30
N PRO A 41 0.73 0.91 -14.61
CA PRO A 41 0.91 2.20 -13.96
C PRO A 41 -0.26 3.16 -14.17
N LEU A 42 -0.83 3.23 -15.38
CA LEU A 42 -1.96 4.12 -15.66
C LEU A 42 -3.24 3.70 -14.94
N LEU A 43 -3.47 2.38 -14.82
CA LEU A 43 -4.60 1.86 -14.07
C LEU A 43 -4.45 2.15 -12.57
N GLU A 44 -3.24 1.98 -12.03
CA GLU A 44 -2.96 2.29 -10.63
C GLU A 44 -3.13 3.78 -10.31
N ASP A 45 -2.77 4.68 -11.25
CA ASP A 45 -2.95 6.12 -11.05
C ASP A 45 -4.42 6.53 -11.01
N GLU A 46 -5.25 5.96 -11.89
CA GLU A 46 -6.70 6.18 -11.85
C GLU A 46 -7.33 5.61 -10.58
N LEU A 47 -6.91 4.40 -10.18
CA LEU A 47 -7.36 3.76 -8.95
C LEU A 47 -6.98 4.59 -7.71
N LYS A 48 -5.76 5.13 -7.69
CA LYS A 48 -5.27 6.03 -6.63
C LYS A 48 -6.09 7.30 -6.55
N THR A 49 -6.39 7.93 -7.69
CA THR A 49 -7.22 9.13 -7.77
C THR A 49 -8.62 8.88 -7.23
N TRP A 50 -9.23 7.74 -7.60
CA TRP A 50 -10.52 7.32 -7.08
C TRP A 50 -10.51 7.05 -5.57
N ILE A 51 -9.47 6.41 -5.02
CA ILE A 51 -9.34 6.23 -3.57
C ILE A 51 -9.27 7.59 -2.87
N ARG A 52 -8.45 8.52 -3.38
CA ARG A 52 -8.32 9.87 -2.82
C ARG A 52 -9.65 10.62 -2.83
N SER A 53 -10.42 10.56 -3.91
CA SER A 53 -11.73 11.22 -3.97
C SER A 53 -12.71 10.65 -2.93
N LEU A 54 -12.68 9.34 -2.68
CA LEU A 54 -13.50 8.73 -1.63
C LEU A 54 -13.05 9.16 -0.22
N CYS A 55 -11.74 9.23 0.03
CA CYS A 55 -11.20 9.70 1.29
C CYS A 55 -11.54 11.18 1.55
N SER A 56 -11.48 12.04 0.53
CA SER A 56 -11.92 13.44 0.63
C SER A 56 -13.40 13.56 0.99
N ALA A 57 -14.22 12.61 0.57
CA ALA A 57 -15.63 12.49 0.94
C ALA A 57 -15.86 11.73 2.27
N GLN A 58 -14.82 11.48 3.07
CA GLN A 58 -14.86 10.73 4.33
C GLN A 58 -15.44 9.30 4.23
N LYS A 59 -15.40 8.70 3.03
CA LYS A 59 -15.87 7.32 2.82
C LYS A 59 -14.77 6.33 3.18
N VAL A 60 -15.14 5.30 3.94
CA VAL A 60 -14.25 4.18 4.25
C VAL A 60 -14.04 3.35 2.98
N VAL A 61 -12.77 3.15 2.60
CA VAL A 61 -12.40 2.33 1.44
C VAL A 61 -11.84 1.01 1.94
N SER A 62 -12.58 -0.07 1.68
CA SER A 62 -12.12 -1.42 2.01
C SER A 62 -11.22 -2.00 0.90
N GLN A 63 -10.38 -2.97 1.26
CA GLN A 63 -9.54 -3.69 0.30
C GLN A 63 -10.35 -4.34 -0.82
N ASN A 64 -11.55 -4.86 -0.51
CA ASN A 64 -12.44 -5.46 -1.50
C ASN A 64 -12.99 -4.42 -2.49
N MET A 65 -13.27 -3.20 -2.05
CA MET A 65 -13.66 -2.11 -2.95
C MET A 65 -12.54 -1.78 -3.93
N VAL A 66 -11.29 -1.72 -3.45
CA VAL A 66 -10.11 -1.48 -4.30
C VAL A 66 -9.97 -2.59 -5.34
N ARG A 67 -10.05 -3.87 -4.94
CA ARG A 67 -9.98 -5.01 -5.89
C ARG A 67 -11.11 -4.96 -6.91
N THR A 68 -12.33 -4.65 -6.48
CA THR A 68 -13.50 -4.58 -7.36
C THR A 68 -13.35 -3.47 -8.38
N LYS A 69 -12.94 -2.28 -7.95
CA LYS A 69 -12.68 -1.15 -8.85
C LYS A 69 -11.55 -1.46 -9.83
N ALA A 70 -10.46 -2.08 -9.37
CA ALA A 70 -9.34 -2.48 -10.23
C ALA A 70 -9.80 -3.47 -11.33
N LYS A 71 -10.61 -4.47 -10.97
CA LYS A 71 -11.23 -5.41 -11.93
C LYS A 71 -12.16 -4.70 -12.92
N GLN A 72 -12.94 -3.71 -12.47
CA GLN A 72 -13.79 -2.91 -13.35
C GLN A 72 -12.97 -2.10 -14.35
N LEU A 73 -11.92 -1.42 -13.89
CA LEU A 73 -11.01 -0.66 -14.76
C LEU A 73 -10.33 -1.59 -15.78
N ALA A 74 -9.89 -2.78 -15.35
CA ALA A 74 -9.23 -3.74 -16.23
C ALA A 74 -10.08 -4.17 -17.43
N LYS A 75 -11.40 -4.23 -17.27
CA LYS A 75 -12.35 -4.59 -18.34
C LYS A 75 -12.58 -3.47 -19.36
N GLN A 76 -12.18 -2.23 -19.06
CA GLN A 76 -12.40 -1.12 -19.98
C GLN A 76 -11.50 -1.29 -21.22
N SER A 77 -12.02 -0.95 -22.39
CA SER A 77 -11.33 -1.09 -23.67
C SER A 77 -9.97 -0.38 -23.67
N ARG A 78 -9.91 0.86 -23.15
CA ARG A 78 -8.65 1.63 -23.03
C ARG A 78 -7.54 0.88 -22.30
N PHE A 79 -7.85 0.13 -21.25
CA PHE A 79 -6.84 -0.62 -20.50
C PHE A 79 -6.55 -1.98 -21.14
N THR A 80 -7.55 -2.61 -21.75
CA THR A 80 -7.35 -3.87 -22.47
C THR A 80 -6.46 -3.69 -23.71
N SER A 81 -6.64 -2.59 -24.44
CA SER A 81 -5.81 -2.24 -25.60
C SER A 81 -4.36 -1.91 -25.20
N LEU A 82 -4.16 -1.21 -24.08
CA LEU A 82 -2.83 -0.85 -23.59
C LEU A 82 -2.09 -2.03 -22.93
N TYR A 83 -2.82 -2.93 -22.29
CA TYR A 83 -2.27 -4.01 -21.48
C TYR A 83 -2.91 -5.36 -21.84
N PRO A 84 -2.37 -6.09 -22.84
CA PRO A 84 -2.96 -7.34 -23.32
C PRO A 84 -3.10 -8.43 -22.25
N THR A 85 -2.21 -8.44 -21.25
CA THR A 85 -2.23 -9.44 -20.16
C THR A 85 -3.09 -9.02 -18.96
N ILE A 86 -3.76 -7.87 -19.01
CA ILE A 86 -4.45 -7.31 -17.83
C ILE A 86 -5.63 -8.18 -17.38
N ASN A 87 -6.33 -8.80 -18.34
CA ASN A 87 -7.45 -9.70 -18.08
C ASN A 87 -7.02 -10.99 -17.36
N LYS A 88 -5.74 -11.38 -17.49
CA LYS A 88 -5.16 -12.53 -16.77
C LYS A 88 -4.66 -12.15 -15.37
N CYS A 89 -4.72 -10.87 -14.98
CA CYS A 89 -4.27 -10.44 -13.66
C CYS A 89 -5.21 -10.97 -12.58
N LYS A 90 -4.65 -11.61 -11.56
CA LYS A 90 -5.41 -12.19 -10.44
C LYS A 90 -5.86 -11.15 -9.40
N TRP A 91 -5.33 -9.92 -9.43
CA TRP A 91 -5.58 -8.88 -8.41
C TRP A 91 -5.41 -9.42 -6.97
N SER A 92 -4.35 -10.20 -6.77
CA SER A 92 -4.08 -10.93 -5.53
C SER A 92 -3.74 -9.99 -4.37
N ASP A 93 -3.73 -10.54 -3.16
CA ASP A 93 -3.34 -9.79 -1.94
C ASP A 93 -1.92 -9.26 -2.05
N LYS A 94 -1.00 -10.02 -2.66
CA LYS A 94 0.36 -9.56 -2.92
C LYS A 94 0.37 -8.34 -3.84
N TRP A 95 -0.45 -8.32 -4.89
CA TRP A 95 -0.59 -7.15 -5.75
C TRP A 95 -1.16 -5.97 -4.97
N LEU A 96 -2.21 -6.18 -4.19
CA LEU A 96 -2.87 -5.13 -3.42
C LEU A 96 -1.92 -4.51 -2.37
N SER A 97 -1.26 -5.34 -1.57
CA SER A 97 -0.27 -4.88 -0.59
C SER A 97 0.86 -4.09 -1.26
N SER A 98 1.31 -4.52 -2.43
CA SER A 98 2.32 -3.80 -3.21
C SER A 98 1.79 -2.46 -3.74
N PHE A 99 0.56 -2.42 -4.25
CA PHE A 99 -0.13 -1.20 -4.68
C PHE A 99 -0.29 -0.20 -3.54
N MET A 100 -0.74 -0.67 -2.36
CA MET A 100 -0.90 0.16 -1.17
C MET A 100 0.44 0.71 -0.71
N ARG A 101 1.49 -0.13 -0.66
CA ARG A 101 2.85 0.28 -0.30
C ARG A 101 3.41 1.35 -1.26
N ARG A 102 3.27 1.14 -2.58
CA ARG A 102 3.71 2.12 -3.60
C ARG A 102 3.02 3.47 -3.45
N ASN A 103 1.73 3.45 -3.10
CA ASN A 103 0.91 4.66 -2.98
C ASN A 103 0.81 5.23 -1.57
N ARG A 104 1.52 4.64 -0.59
CA ARG A 104 1.52 5.04 0.83
C ARG A 104 0.12 5.01 1.46
N PHE A 105 -0.73 4.07 1.04
CA PHE A 105 -1.99 3.82 1.73
C PHE A 105 -1.75 2.95 2.95
N SER A 106 -2.20 3.40 4.12
CA SER A 106 -2.17 2.62 5.35
C SER A 106 -3.45 1.82 5.53
N ASN A 107 -3.32 0.57 5.99
CA ASN A 107 -4.45 -0.16 6.54
C ASN A 107 -4.74 0.43 7.93
N ARG A 108 -5.88 1.11 8.11
CA ARG A 108 -6.40 1.34 9.46
C ARG A 108 -6.95 0.02 9.97
N CYS A 109 -6.18 -0.65 10.82
CA CYS A 109 -6.74 -1.71 11.66
C CYS A 109 -7.70 -1.06 12.66
N ARG A 110 -8.81 -1.73 12.93
CA ARG A 110 -9.72 -1.35 14.02
C ARG A 110 -8.91 -1.47 15.30
N THR A 111 -8.51 -0.36 15.89
CA THR A 111 -7.91 -0.37 17.22
C THR A 111 -9.02 -0.75 18.18
N THR A 112 -8.94 -1.94 18.77
CA THR A 112 -9.78 -2.26 19.93
C THR A 112 -9.39 -1.28 21.01
N VAL A 113 -10.21 -0.27 21.24
CA VAL A 113 -10.08 0.57 22.41
C VAL A 113 -10.51 -0.33 23.57
N ALA A 114 -9.55 -0.84 24.33
CA ALA A 114 -9.84 -1.40 25.63
C ALA A 114 -10.39 -0.24 26.47
N GLN A 115 -11.72 -0.19 26.62
CA GLN A 115 -12.33 0.74 27.54
C GLN A 115 -11.87 0.36 28.94
N LYS A 116 -11.56 1.36 29.78
CA LYS A 116 -11.30 1.13 31.21
C LYS A 116 -12.50 0.36 31.76
N LEU A 117 -12.24 -0.73 32.48
CA LEU A 117 -13.30 -1.50 33.12
C LEU A 117 -14.07 -0.55 34.07
N PRO A 118 -15.41 -0.54 34.04
CA PRO A 118 -16.19 0.18 35.03
C PRO A 118 -15.74 -0.20 36.44
N GLU A 119 -15.63 0.78 37.33
CA GLU A 119 -15.05 0.62 38.67
C GLU A 119 -15.80 -0.41 39.52
N GLU A 120 -17.09 -0.59 39.24
CA GLU A 120 -17.97 -1.61 39.83
C GLU A 120 -17.54 -3.06 39.53
N LEU A 121 -16.79 -3.29 38.44
CA LEU A 121 -16.37 -4.62 37.98
C LEU A 121 -14.92 -4.96 38.33
N GLU A 122 -14.16 -4.04 38.92
CA GLU A 122 -12.82 -4.30 39.45
C GLU A 122 -12.75 -5.40 40.54
N PRO A 123 -13.70 -5.54 41.49
CA PRO A 123 -13.64 -6.62 42.47
C PRO A 123 -13.76 -8.01 41.83
N LEU A 124 -14.62 -8.17 40.81
CA LEU A 124 -14.74 -9.41 40.04
C LEU A 124 -13.44 -9.74 39.30
N ARG A 125 -12.75 -8.73 38.75
CA ARG A 125 -11.45 -8.91 38.10
C ARG A 125 -10.41 -9.50 39.05
N ASN A 126 -10.38 -9.05 40.30
CA ASN A 126 -9.44 -9.56 41.31
C ASN A 126 -9.80 -10.99 41.75
N GLU A 127 -11.09 -11.34 41.77
CA GLU A 127 -11.54 -12.71 42.04
C GLU A 127 -11.11 -13.68 40.93
N PHE A 128 -11.25 -13.28 39.66
CA PHE A 128 -10.80 -14.09 38.51
C PHE A 128 -9.28 -14.26 38.42
N LEU A 129 -8.48 -13.30 38.91
CA LEU A 129 -7.01 -13.35 38.84
C LEU A 129 -6.37 -14.08 40.03
N ASN A 130 -7.12 -14.33 41.10
CA ASN A 130 -6.65 -15.02 42.32
C ASN A 130 -6.94 -16.52 42.32
N TYR A 131 -7.41 -17.08 41.20
CA TYR A 131 -7.59 -18.52 40.96
C TYR A 131 -6.43 -19.08 40.12
#